data_AF-A0A2E0JGV2-F1
#
_entry.id   AF-A0A2E0JGV2-F1
#
_cell.length_a   1.000
_cell.length_b   1.000
_cell.length_c   1.000
_cell.angle_alpha   90.00
_cell.angle_beta   90.00
_cell.angle_gamma   90.00
#
_symmetry.space_group_name_H-M   'P 1'
#
loop_
_entity.id
_entity.type
_entity.pdbx_description
1 polymer ?
#
loop_
_entity_poly.entity_id
_entity_poly.type
_entity_poly.pdbx_seq_one_letter_code
_entity_poly.pdbx_strand_id
1 'polypeptide(L)'
;MKKIFLILFVALVSCSSPKDFNLKTISVKEFKDFIDDTGYITSAEEYGWSFVQENVYDYKVVNGANWIKPDGINKSIDSLPVTQVSYKDAIEYCKWAGVQLPTYKQYWELVSLDDRLIVSDNMYPISAVKSVNIVGNVWDITEPVNSDQVRLAGGSLFCSIDTCHGTQEDRELYVDKETGNIHIGFSILTE
;
A
#
# COMPACT_ATOMS: atom_id res chain seq x y z
N MET A 1 8.06 18.94 61.20
CA MET A 1 7.12 18.26 60.28
C MET A 1 7.28 18.85 58.88
N LYS A 2 8.09 18.23 58.01
CA LYS A 2 8.29 18.69 56.62
C LYS A 2 7.20 18.04 55.74
N LYS A 3 6.33 18.84 55.13
CA LYS A 3 5.36 18.36 54.14
C LYS A 3 6.06 18.23 52.79
N ILE A 4 6.20 17.00 52.31
CA ILE A 4 6.69 16.67 50.97
C ILE A 4 5.49 16.82 50.03
N PHE A 5 5.57 17.77 49.08
CA PHE A 5 4.61 17.87 47.99
C PHE A 5 5.05 16.93 46.87
N LEU A 6 4.27 15.88 46.64
CA LEU A 6 4.44 14.96 45.52
C LEU A 6 3.85 15.63 44.28
N ILE A 7 4.69 16.12 43.37
CA ILE A 7 4.27 16.65 42.07
C ILE A 7 4.08 15.45 41.13
N LEU A 8 2.83 15.19 40.78
CA LEU A 8 2.45 14.17 39.80
C LEU A 8 2.74 14.74 38.40
N PHE A 9 3.77 14.21 37.73
CA PHE A 9 4.01 14.50 36.31
C PHE A 9 3.03 13.69 35.48
N VAL A 10 1.98 14.33 34.98
CA VAL A 10 1.08 13.74 33.98
C VAL A 10 1.72 13.97 32.61
N ALA A 11 2.32 12.92 32.05
CA ALA A 11 2.73 12.93 30.65
C ALA A 11 1.47 12.93 29.78
N LEU A 12 1.17 14.08 29.16
CA LEU A 12 0.14 14.18 28.13
C LEU A 12 0.62 13.43 26.89
N VAL A 13 0.22 12.16 26.77
CA VAL A 13 0.29 11.44 25.50
C VAL A 13 -0.77 12.07 24.60
N SER A 14 -0.32 12.90 23.64
CA SER A 14 -1.21 13.41 22.60
C SER A 14 -1.56 12.23 21.68
N CYS A 15 -2.71 11.60 21.94
CA CYS A 15 -3.35 10.76 20.94
C CYS A 15 -3.99 11.68 19.91
N SER A 16 -3.33 11.91 18.78
CA SER A 16 -3.98 12.45 17.58
C SER A 16 -5.18 11.56 17.25
N SER A 17 -6.33 12.17 16.98
CA SER A 17 -7.51 11.38 16.61
C SER A 17 -7.34 10.87 15.17
N PRO A 18 -7.85 9.67 14.81
CA PRO A 18 -7.75 9.18 13.43
C PRO A 18 -8.39 10.10 12.38
N LYS A 19 -9.14 11.13 12.79
CA LYS A 19 -9.77 12.11 11.89
C LYS A 19 -8.80 13.12 11.28
N ASP A 20 -7.56 13.18 11.77
CA ASP A 20 -6.56 14.16 11.30
C ASP A 20 -5.70 13.62 10.15
N PHE A 21 -5.95 12.38 9.69
CA PHE A 21 -5.21 11.77 8.60
C PHE A 21 -6.12 11.46 7.40
N ASN A 22 -5.51 11.44 6.21
CA ASN A 22 -6.07 10.92 4.98
C ASN A 22 -5.18 9.78 4.45
N LEU A 23 -5.73 8.97 3.57
CA LEU A 23 -4.96 8.02 2.78
C LEU A 23 -4.61 8.59 1.43
N LYS A 24 -3.39 8.27 0.99
CA LYS A 24 -2.92 8.63 -0.35
C LYS A 24 -2.16 7.47 -0.97
N THR A 25 -2.72 6.90 -2.04
CA THR A 25 -2.03 5.90 -2.86
C THR A 25 -0.83 6.53 -3.56
N ILE A 26 0.33 5.87 -3.46
CA ILE A 26 1.56 6.37 -4.07
C ILE A 26 1.54 6.09 -5.57
N SER A 27 1.76 7.15 -6.36
CA SER A 27 1.89 7.04 -7.81
C SER A 27 3.29 6.64 -8.24
N VAL A 28 3.41 6.13 -9.47
CA VAL A 28 4.71 5.86 -10.12
C VAL A 28 5.61 7.10 -10.11
N LYS A 29 5.03 8.29 -10.32
CA LYS A 29 5.79 9.55 -10.29
C LYS A 29 6.42 9.82 -8.93
N GLU A 30 5.67 9.64 -7.86
CA GLU A 30 6.13 9.92 -6.49
C GLU A 30 7.15 8.89 -6.04
N PHE A 31 6.92 7.62 -6.38
CA PHE A 31 7.91 6.58 -6.14
C PHE A 31 9.19 6.82 -6.95
N LYS A 32 9.07 7.31 -8.19
CA LYS A 32 10.22 7.71 -8.99
C LYS A 32 11.02 8.84 -8.34
N ASP A 33 10.37 9.82 -7.73
CA ASP A 33 11.07 10.90 -7.01
C ASP A 33 11.95 10.31 -5.88
N PHE A 34 11.42 9.33 -5.12
CA PHE A 34 12.19 8.57 -4.12
C PHE A 34 13.40 7.84 -4.72
N ILE A 35 13.22 7.11 -5.82
CA ILE A 35 14.31 6.37 -6.47
C ILE A 35 15.37 7.33 -7.02
N ASP A 36 14.97 8.43 -7.65
CA ASP A 36 15.88 9.41 -8.23
C ASP A 36 16.73 10.11 -7.15
N ASP A 37 16.15 10.39 -5.97
CA ASP A 37 16.84 11.03 -4.85
C ASP A 37 17.80 10.09 -4.10
N THR A 38 17.47 8.80 -4.01
CA THR A 38 18.18 7.85 -3.13
C THR A 38 19.06 6.86 -3.88
N GLY A 39 18.78 6.62 -5.16
CA GLY A 39 19.37 5.51 -5.91
C GLY A 39 18.95 4.13 -5.38
N TYR A 40 17.83 4.05 -4.64
CA TYR A 40 17.32 2.79 -4.10
C TYR A 40 17.00 1.79 -5.22
N ILE A 41 17.24 0.51 -4.96
CA ILE A 41 16.96 -0.61 -5.87
C ILE A 41 15.86 -1.43 -5.21
N THR A 42 14.73 -1.62 -5.89
CA THR A 42 13.61 -2.36 -5.29
C THR A 42 13.88 -3.85 -5.22
N SER A 43 13.12 -4.55 -4.38
CA SER A 43 13.25 -6.00 -4.20
C SER A 43 13.06 -6.74 -5.55
N ALA A 44 12.09 -6.33 -6.37
CA ALA A 44 11.88 -6.88 -7.72
C ALA A 44 13.08 -6.65 -8.66
N GLU A 45 13.77 -5.51 -8.54
CA GLU A 45 14.97 -5.21 -9.31
C GLU A 45 16.18 -6.02 -8.84
N GLU A 46 16.35 -6.18 -7.52
CA GLU A 46 17.39 -7.03 -6.93
C GLU A 46 17.23 -8.51 -7.33
N TYR A 47 16.00 -9.02 -7.29
CA TYR A 47 15.69 -10.38 -7.75
C TYR A 47 15.78 -10.53 -9.27
N GLY A 48 15.53 -9.46 -10.02
CA GLY A 48 15.46 -9.47 -11.48
C GLY A 48 14.16 -10.09 -12.02
N TRP A 49 13.17 -10.33 -11.17
CA TRP A 49 11.86 -10.88 -11.52
C TRP A 49 10.81 -10.44 -10.48
N SER A 50 9.54 -10.53 -10.86
CA SER A 50 8.42 -10.39 -9.93
C SER A 50 7.21 -11.20 -10.37
N PHE A 51 6.17 -11.26 -9.54
CA PHE A 51 4.91 -11.94 -9.86
C PHE A 51 4.02 -11.05 -10.74
N VAL A 52 3.54 -11.62 -11.84
CA VAL A 52 2.54 -11.02 -12.73
C VAL A 52 1.30 -11.89 -12.72
N GLN A 53 0.24 -11.38 -12.08
CA GLN A 53 -1.08 -12.03 -12.07
C GLN A 53 -1.88 -11.66 -13.31
N GLU A 54 -2.56 -12.66 -13.87
CA GLU A 54 -3.52 -12.49 -14.97
C GLU A 54 -4.95 -12.44 -14.46
N ASN A 55 -5.20 -13.10 -13.32
CA ASN A 55 -6.47 -13.10 -12.60
C ASN A 55 -6.23 -13.53 -11.13
N VAL A 56 -7.31 -13.78 -10.37
CA VAL A 56 -7.25 -14.18 -8.95
C VAL A 56 -6.66 -15.58 -8.69
N TYR A 57 -6.59 -16.43 -9.71
CA TYR A 57 -6.12 -17.83 -9.64
C TYR A 57 -4.75 -18.03 -10.29
N ASP A 58 -4.44 -17.27 -11.35
CA ASP A 58 -3.28 -17.50 -12.19
C ASP A 58 -2.24 -16.39 -12.08
N TYR A 59 -0.98 -16.80 -11.89
CA TYR A 59 0.18 -15.92 -11.89
C TYR A 59 1.37 -16.55 -12.61
N LYS A 60 2.29 -15.69 -13.05
CA LYS A 60 3.59 -16.05 -13.63
C LYS A 60 4.71 -15.34 -12.90
N VAL A 61 5.87 -15.99 -12.84
CA VAL A 61 7.12 -15.32 -12.50
C VAL A 61 7.69 -14.74 -13.79
N VAL A 62 7.86 -13.42 -13.84
CA VAL A 62 8.29 -12.72 -15.06
C VAL A 62 9.61 -12.01 -14.81
N ASN A 63 10.63 -12.40 -15.58
CA ASN A 63 11.94 -11.74 -15.55
C ASN A 63 11.82 -10.29 -16.03
N GLY A 64 12.45 -9.38 -15.31
CA GLY A 64 12.43 -7.95 -15.59
C GLY A 64 11.12 -7.24 -15.24
N ALA A 65 10.13 -7.94 -14.67
CA ALA A 65 8.95 -7.29 -14.10
C ALA A 65 9.33 -6.51 -12.84
N ASN A 66 9.08 -5.21 -12.84
CA ASN A 66 9.38 -4.29 -11.74
C ASN A 66 8.45 -3.07 -11.79
N TRP A 67 8.63 -2.11 -10.90
CA TRP A 67 7.76 -0.93 -10.82
C TRP A 67 7.79 -0.04 -12.08
N ILE A 68 8.90 -0.05 -12.83
CA ILE A 68 9.04 0.66 -14.11
C ILE A 68 8.29 -0.07 -15.22
N LYS A 69 8.39 -1.40 -15.27
CA LYS A 69 7.71 -2.29 -16.22
C LYS A 69 6.91 -3.36 -15.48
N PRO A 70 5.69 -3.08 -15.04
CA PRO A 70 4.95 -3.98 -14.16
C PRO A 70 4.68 -5.36 -14.74
N ASP A 71 4.56 -5.48 -16.07
CA ASP A 71 4.40 -6.75 -16.79
C ASP A 71 5.73 -7.29 -17.38
N GLY A 72 6.86 -6.65 -17.08
CA GLY A 72 8.19 -6.93 -17.64
C GLY A 72 8.45 -6.38 -19.04
N ILE A 73 7.43 -5.84 -19.71
CA ILE A 73 7.49 -5.42 -21.13
C ILE A 73 7.20 -3.93 -21.25
N ASN A 74 6.00 -3.53 -20.86
CA ASN A 74 5.45 -2.19 -21.02
C ASN A 74 5.79 -1.32 -19.82
N LYS A 75 6.20 -0.09 -20.08
CA LYS A 75 6.47 0.87 -19.01
C LYS A 75 5.16 1.31 -18.35
N SER A 76 5.17 1.45 -17.03
CA SER A 76 4.12 2.15 -16.30
C SER A 76 4.10 3.63 -16.65
N ILE A 77 3.03 4.32 -16.27
CA ILE A 77 2.87 5.76 -16.46
C ILE A 77 2.75 6.45 -15.11
N ASP A 78 3.26 7.69 -15.05
CA ASP A 78 3.43 8.49 -13.85
C ASP A 78 2.18 8.59 -12.95
N SER A 79 0.98 8.60 -13.52
CA SER A 79 -0.27 8.80 -12.79
C SER A 79 -0.88 7.53 -12.20
N LEU A 80 -0.41 6.34 -12.59
CA LEU A 80 -0.87 5.06 -12.05
C LEU A 80 -0.29 4.84 -10.65
N PRO A 81 -0.95 4.00 -9.82
CA PRO A 81 -0.33 3.53 -8.59
C PRO A 81 0.97 2.81 -8.90
N VAL A 82 1.97 2.99 -8.04
CA VAL A 82 3.16 2.14 -8.10
C VAL A 82 2.78 0.71 -7.70
N THR A 83 3.24 -0.27 -8.47
CA THR A 83 3.08 -1.70 -8.19
C THR A 83 4.41 -2.44 -8.36
N GLN A 84 4.42 -3.76 -8.20
CA GLN A 84 5.67 -4.55 -8.15
C GLN A 84 6.64 -4.08 -7.06
N VAL A 85 6.08 -3.62 -5.94
CA VAL A 85 6.81 -3.18 -4.75
C VAL A 85 6.48 -4.12 -3.59
N SER A 86 7.49 -4.41 -2.77
CA SER A 86 7.36 -5.20 -1.55
C SER A 86 7.07 -4.30 -0.34
N TYR A 87 6.78 -4.92 0.81
CA TYR A 87 6.70 -4.19 2.08
C TYR A 87 8.02 -3.48 2.42
N LYS A 88 9.16 -4.11 2.14
CA LYS A 88 10.47 -3.46 2.35
C LYS A 88 10.61 -2.19 1.54
N ASP A 89 10.24 -2.25 0.26
CA ASP A 89 10.30 -1.09 -0.63
C ASP A 89 9.39 0.04 -0.11
N ALA A 90 8.17 -0.29 0.32
CA ALA A 90 7.22 0.66 0.89
C ALA A 90 7.72 1.32 2.19
N ILE A 91 8.41 0.56 3.05
CA ILE A 91 8.99 1.09 4.29
C ILE A 91 10.18 2.01 4.03
N GLU A 92 11.05 1.69 3.07
CA GLU A 92 12.16 2.59 2.69
C GLU A 92 11.64 3.89 2.06
N TYR A 93 10.58 3.82 1.26
CA TYR A 93 9.87 5.02 0.80
C TYR A 93 9.34 5.84 1.98
N CYS A 94 8.64 5.21 2.93
CA CYS A 94 8.08 5.88 4.10
C CYS A 94 9.16 6.58 4.94
N LYS A 95 10.32 5.92 5.14
CA LYS A 95 11.47 6.51 5.85
C LYS A 95 12.01 7.75 5.13
N TRP A 96 12.17 7.70 3.81
CA TRP A 96 12.64 8.84 3.02
C TRP A 96 11.66 10.00 3.05
N ALA A 97 10.36 9.73 2.89
CA ALA A 97 9.32 10.76 2.84
C ALA A 97 8.91 11.30 4.22
N GLY A 98 9.32 10.64 5.32
CA GLY A 98 8.88 11.02 6.67
C GLY A 98 7.41 10.73 6.94
N VAL A 99 6.87 9.67 6.32
CA VAL A 99 5.46 9.26 6.39
C VAL A 99 5.35 7.82 6.90
N GLN A 100 4.13 7.29 7.04
CA GLN A 100 3.88 5.96 7.59
C GLN A 100 2.84 5.21 6.76
N LEU A 101 2.95 3.87 6.75
CA LEU A 101 1.88 3.00 6.28
C LEU A 101 0.71 3.02 7.29
N PRO A 102 -0.55 2.92 6.83
CA PRO A 102 -1.67 2.71 7.72
C PRO A 102 -1.63 1.29 8.30
N THR A 103 -2.06 1.12 9.54
CA THR A 103 -2.51 -0.20 10.01
C THR A 103 -3.75 -0.63 9.23
N TYR A 104 -4.02 -1.93 9.17
CA TYR A 104 -5.23 -2.46 8.53
C TYR A 104 -6.52 -1.77 9.02
N LYS A 105 -6.62 -1.53 10.33
CA LYS A 105 -7.76 -0.83 10.93
C LYS A 105 -7.85 0.63 10.49
N GLN A 106 -6.74 1.38 10.50
CA GLN A 106 -6.74 2.76 10.03
C GLN A 106 -7.12 2.85 8.55
N TYR A 107 -6.69 1.89 7.73
CA TYR A 107 -7.04 1.85 6.32
C TYR A 107 -8.56 1.87 6.13
N TRP A 108 -9.27 0.92 6.76
CA TRP A 108 -10.73 0.79 6.63
C TRP A 108 -11.51 1.95 7.28
N GLU A 109 -11.01 2.53 8.36
CA GLU A 109 -11.61 3.73 8.95
C GLU A 109 -11.54 4.93 7.99
N LEU A 110 -10.42 5.10 7.28
CA LEU A 110 -10.15 6.26 6.43
C LEU A 110 -10.78 6.18 5.03
N VAL A 111 -10.83 4.99 4.41
CA VAL A 111 -11.43 4.84 3.06
C VAL A 111 -12.95 5.06 3.04
N SER A 112 -13.61 5.02 4.20
CA SER A 112 -15.07 5.25 4.31
C SER A 112 -15.52 6.63 3.80
N LEU A 113 -14.58 7.56 3.60
CA LEU A 113 -14.81 8.92 3.11
C LEU A 113 -14.61 9.07 1.59
N ASP A 114 -14.06 8.06 0.90
CA ASP A 114 -13.81 8.10 -0.53
C ASP A 114 -15.03 7.58 -1.30
N ASP A 115 -15.72 8.46 -2.02
CA ASP A 115 -16.93 8.17 -2.80
C ASP A 115 -16.67 7.97 -4.30
N ARG A 116 -15.40 7.93 -4.71
CA ARG A 116 -14.99 7.73 -6.10
C ARG A 116 -15.30 6.31 -6.58
N LEU A 117 -15.24 6.12 -7.90
CA LEU A 117 -15.43 4.83 -8.55
C LEU A 117 -14.44 3.77 -8.03
N ILE A 118 -14.97 2.65 -7.52
CA ILE A 118 -14.19 1.45 -7.18
C ILE A 118 -13.88 0.68 -8.46
N VAL A 119 -12.61 0.38 -8.70
CA VAL A 119 -12.17 -0.47 -9.81
C VAL A 119 -12.07 -1.91 -9.33
N SER A 120 -13.02 -2.74 -9.74
CA SER A 120 -13.15 -4.15 -9.37
C SER A 120 -13.68 -4.97 -10.54
N ASP A 121 -13.81 -6.29 -10.34
CA ASP A 121 -14.51 -7.21 -11.24
C ASP A 121 -13.96 -7.26 -12.68
N ASN A 122 -12.69 -6.88 -12.87
CA ASN A 122 -12.06 -6.71 -14.19
C ASN A 122 -12.80 -5.74 -15.13
N MET A 123 -13.65 -4.85 -14.60
CA MET A 123 -14.42 -3.91 -15.43
C MET A 123 -13.53 -2.82 -16.06
N TYR A 124 -12.48 -2.44 -15.35
CA TYR A 124 -11.54 -1.40 -15.77
C TYR A 124 -10.09 -1.84 -15.50
N PRO A 125 -9.12 -1.38 -16.31
CA PRO A 125 -7.72 -1.58 -16.00
C PRO A 125 -7.30 -0.76 -14.76
N ILE A 126 -6.10 -1.03 -14.24
CA ILE A 126 -5.48 -0.18 -13.23
C ILE A 126 -5.53 1.29 -13.70
N SER A 127 -6.10 2.13 -12.86
CA SER A 127 -6.46 3.52 -13.18
C SER A 127 -5.69 4.51 -12.32
N ALA A 128 -5.64 5.77 -12.76
CA ALA A 128 -4.85 6.80 -12.12
C ALA A 128 -5.29 7.06 -10.67
N VAL A 129 -4.34 7.26 -9.76
CA VAL A 129 -4.59 7.35 -8.30
C VAL A 129 -5.57 8.46 -7.89
N LYS A 130 -5.70 9.50 -8.73
CA LYS A 130 -6.63 10.61 -8.49
C LYS A 130 -8.05 10.37 -9.03
N SER A 131 -8.23 9.43 -9.96
CA SER A 131 -9.49 9.22 -10.66
C SER A 131 -10.43 8.18 -10.04
N VAL A 132 -9.89 7.27 -9.22
CA VAL A 132 -10.61 6.12 -8.70
C VAL A 132 -10.40 5.99 -7.21
N ASN A 133 -11.28 5.24 -6.56
CA ASN A 133 -11.23 4.96 -5.14
C ASN A 133 -9.91 4.27 -4.76
N ILE A 134 -9.49 4.45 -3.51
CA ILE A 134 -8.38 3.71 -2.90
C ILE A 134 -8.76 2.22 -2.75
N VAL A 135 -10.03 1.92 -2.44
CA VAL A 135 -10.56 0.55 -2.45
C VAL A 135 -10.71 0.05 -3.89
N GLY A 136 -10.31 -1.19 -4.14
CA GLY A 136 -10.16 -1.75 -5.48
C GLY A 136 -8.87 -1.26 -6.13
N ASN A 137 -8.84 -1.18 -7.46
CA ASN A 137 -7.68 -0.79 -8.26
C ASN A 137 -6.46 -1.70 -8.04
N VAL A 138 -5.70 -1.50 -6.96
CA VAL A 138 -4.58 -2.33 -6.51
C VAL A 138 -4.68 -2.56 -5.00
N TRP A 139 -4.17 -3.70 -4.52
CA TRP A 139 -4.08 -3.94 -3.09
C TRP A 139 -3.10 -2.97 -2.43
N ASP A 140 -3.39 -2.60 -1.18
CA ASP A 140 -2.49 -1.79 -0.36
C ASP A 140 -1.79 -2.62 0.71
N ILE A 141 -0.47 -2.47 0.77
CA ILE A 141 0.38 -2.96 1.87
C ILE A 141 0.06 -2.15 3.15
N THR A 142 -0.21 -2.84 4.24
CA THR A 142 -0.46 -2.24 5.56
C THR A 142 0.66 -2.53 6.56
N GLU A 143 0.74 -1.74 7.63
CA GLU A 143 1.67 -1.99 8.73
C GLU A 143 1.33 -3.33 9.44
N PRO A 144 2.26 -4.31 9.49
CA PRO A 144 2.02 -5.60 10.09
C PRO A 144 1.97 -5.53 11.62
N VAL A 145 0.95 -6.15 12.23
CA VAL A 145 0.81 -6.22 13.69
C VAL A 145 1.35 -7.55 14.21
N ASN A 146 2.55 -7.54 14.80
CA ASN A 146 3.22 -8.72 15.41
C ASN A 146 3.29 -9.95 14.48
N SER A 147 3.54 -9.74 13.19
CA SER A 147 3.56 -10.80 12.17
C SER A 147 4.74 -10.66 11.21
N ASP A 148 5.25 -11.81 10.77
CA ASP A 148 6.21 -11.89 9.66
C ASP A 148 5.54 -11.71 8.30
N GLN A 149 4.21 -11.74 8.26
CA GLN A 149 3.41 -11.51 7.06
C GLN A 149 2.68 -10.17 7.13
N VAL A 150 2.39 -9.63 5.94
CA VAL A 150 1.71 -8.36 5.76
C VAL A 150 0.27 -8.63 5.32
N ARG A 151 -0.70 -8.10 6.06
CA ARG A 151 -2.11 -8.15 5.65
C ARG A 151 -2.36 -7.08 4.59
N LEU A 152 -2.91 -7.46 3.46
CA LEU A 152 -3.30 -6.51 2.41
C LEU A 152 -4.70 -5.96 2.66
N ALA A 153 -4.95 -4.73 2.24
CA ALA A 153 -6.27 -4.07 2.33
C ALA A 153 -6.76 -3.55 0.96
N GLY A 154 -8.05 -3.25 0.87
CA GLY A 154 -8.67 -2.56 -0.28
C GLY A 154 -9.14 -3.45 -1.43
N GLY A 155 -8.48 -4.58 -1.68
CA GLY A 155 -8.76 -5.37 -2.87
C GLY A 155 -8.08 -4.78 -4.11
N SER A 156 -8.34 -5.35 -5.28
CA SER A 156 -7.77 -4.86 -6.54
C SER A 156 -8.79 -5.00 -7.67
N LEU A 157 -8.41 -4.58 -8.88
CA LEU A 157 -9.20 -4.78 -10.10
C LEU A 157 -9.64 -6.24 -10.31
N PHE A 158 -8.86 -7.22 -9.84
CA PHE A 158 -9.17 -8.63 -10.01
C PHE A 158 -10.27 -9.12 -9.04
N CYS A 159 -10.55 -8.38 -7.96
CA CYS A 159 -11.48 -8.84 -6.94
C CYS A 159 -12.93 -8.57 -7.29
N SER A 160 -13.76 -9.57 -6.96
CA SER A 160 -15.21 -9.52 -6.94
C SER A 160 -15.75 -10.10 -5.64
N ILE A 161 -17.04 -9.87 -5.37
CA ILE A 161 -17.76 -10.52 -4.27
C ILE A 161 -17.74 -12.06 -4.38
N ASP A 162 -17.68 -12.59 -5.60
CA ASP A 162 -17.68 -14.03 -5.88
C ASP A 162 -16.28 -14.66 -5.92
N THR A 163 -15.21 -13.87 -5.85
CA THR A 163 -13.82 -14.33 -6.01
C THR A 163 -12.96 -14.07 -4.78
N CYS A 164 -12.10 -13.05 -4.80
CA CYS A 164 -11.24 -12.72 -3.66
C CYS A 164 -11.94 -11.90 -2.57
N HIS A 165 -13.18 -11.46 -2.78
CA HIS A 165 -13.98 -10.68 -1.82
C HIS A 165 -13.16 -9.53 -1.19
N GLY A 166 -12.26 -8.94 -1.98
CA GLY A 166 -11.14 -8.15 -1.48
C GLY A 166 -11.51 -6.74 -1.02
N THR A 167 -12.66 -6.25 -1.48
CA THR A 167 -13.15 -4.89 -1.22
C THR A 167 -13.95 -4.79 0.07
N GLN A 168 -13.79 -5.73 1.02
CA GLN A 168 -14.44 -5.73 2.32
C GLN A 168 -13.43 -5.81 3.47
N GLU A 169 -13.76 -5.18 4.59
CA GLU A 169 -12.93 -5.13 5.80
C GLU A 169 -12.66 -6.51 6.42
N ASP A 170 -13.59 -7.45 6.31
CA ASP A 170 -13.44 -8.78 6.89
C ASP A 170 -12.47 -9.68 6.10
N ARG A 171 -12.01 -9.25 4.92
CA ARG A 171 -11.10 -10.05 4.11
C ARG A 171 -9.73 -10.22 4.77
N GLU A 172 -9.30 -11.47 4.87
CA GLU A 172 -7.95 -11.85 5.30
C GLU A 172 -7.12 -12.37 4.13
N LEU A 173 -6.16 -11.57 3.69
CA LEU A 173 -5.16 -11.94 2.68
C LEU A 173 -3.79 -11.44 3.15
N TYR A 174 -2.81 -12.34 3.12
CA TYR A 174 -1.46 -12.08 3.63
C TYR A 174 -0.41 -12.37 2.56
N VAL A 175 0.63 -11.55 2.52
CA VAL A 175 1.82 -11.72 1.68
C VAL A 175 3.09 -11.69 2.53
N ASP A 176 4.19 -12.18 1.97
CA ASP A 176 5.51 -11.99 2.57
C ASP A 176 5.98 -10.54 2.44
N LYS A 177 7.12 -10.21 3.07
CA LYS A 177 7.66 -8.83 3.13
C LYS A 177 8.59 -8.48 1.97
N GLU A 178 8.93 -9.45 1.13
CA GLU A 178 10.05 -9.40 0.18
C GLU A 178 9.58 -9.27 -1.27
N THR A 179 8.43 -9.85 -1.61
CA THR A 179 7.98 -9.96 -3.00
C THR A 179 6.93 -8.91 -3.37
N GLY A 180 7.00 -8.45 -4.62
CA GLY A 180 6.01 -7.57 -5.23
C GLY A 180 5.05 -8.34 -6.14
N ASN A 181 3.97 -7.66 -6.55
CA ASN A 181 3.02 -8.18 -7.54
C ASN A 181 2.45 -7.04 -8.39
N ILE A 182 2.04 -7.34 -9.62
CA ILE A 182 1.55 -6.35 -10.60
C ILE A 182 0.36 -5.49 -10.15
N HIS A 183 -0.40 -5.98 -9.16
CA HIS A 183 -1.59 -5.31 -8.62
C HIS A 183 -1.52 -5.17 -7.08
N ILE A 184 -0.31 -5.14 -6.52
CA ILE A 184 -0.04 -4.78 -5.13
C ILE A 184 0.82 -3.51 -5.14
N GLY A 185 0.34 -2.48 -4.46
CA GLY A 185 1.01 -1.22 -4.20
C GLY A 185 0.88 -0.84 -2.73
N PHE A 186 0.92 0.47 -2.44
CA PHE A 186 0.71 0.95 -1.07
C PHE A 186 0.19 2.39 -1.04
N SER A 187 -0.42 2.70 0.10
CA SER A 187 -0.93 4.01 0.46
C SER A 187 -0.29 4.44 1.77
N ILE A 188 -0.13 5.75 1.94
CA ILE A 188 0.45 6.35 3.15
C ILE A 188 -0.58 7.17 3.91
N LEU A 189 -0.31 7.38 5.19
CA LEU A 189 -0.99 8.39 6.00
C LEU A 189 -0.44 9.78 5.67
N THR A 190 -1.33 10.74 5.46
CA THR A 190 -1.01 12.16 5.28
C THR A 190 -1.87 13.04 6.18
N GLU A 191 -1.29 14.08 6.77
CA GLU A 191 -2.04 15.13 7.49
C GLU A 191 -2.85 16.02 6.53
#